data_AF-A0A0F8CK51-F1
#
_entry.id   AF-A0A0F8CK51-F1
#
_cell.length_a   1.000
_cell.length_b   1.000
_cell.length_c   1.000
_cell.angle_alpha   90.00
_cell.angle_beta   90.00
_cell.angle_gamma   90.00
#
_symmetry.space_group_name_H-M   'P 1'
#
loop_
_entity.id
_entity.type
_entity.pdbx_description
1 polymer ?
#
loop_
_entity_poly.entity_id
_entity_poly.type
_entity_poly.pdbx_seq_one_letter_code
_entity_poly.pdbx_strand_id
1 'polypeptide(L)'
;MQVDAVVLDIDGVLVDVADSYRRAIIESVEQVCDKTIDRDAVQSFKDAGGFNNDWELTDAAALYVLARREGLKMNVETFTDRVAEGGGGLDAAKEVVGDLPRVAQARVRDQWDTDRLRETFQALYLGEDLYRELEGGAPPLSAPGYIHDEPTLVDSETIADLTDRFDVAVLTGRPAAEAEIALERVGLDVPEDHRFTMDDWEEGKPHPRALVELAERFDAERVAFAGDTLDDVRTARNADDEDATRVYYGIGVLTGGLTGDEGRRKYTEIGADAVIEDVNDLVELLE
;
A
#
# COMPACT_ATOMS: atom_id res chain seq x y z
N MET A 1 -24.08 -12.56 -2.26
CA MET A 1 -23.02 -13.59 -2.15
C MET A 1 -23.05 -14.10 -0.71
N GLN A 2 -23.19 -15.41 -0.46
CA GLN A 2 -23.37 -15.89 0.91
C GLN A 2 -22.02 -16.10 1.60
N VAL A 3 -21.72 -15.27 2.61
CA VAL A 3 -20.47 -15.32 3.40
C VAL A 3 -20.76 -15.26 4.90
N ASP A 4 -19.81 -15.73 5.70
CA ASP A 4 -19.86 -15.71 7.17
C ASP A 4 -19.00 -14.56 7.72
N ALA A 5 -17.87 -14.28 7.08
CA ALA A 5 -16.93 -13.24 7.48
C ALA A 5 -16.55 -12.33 6.31
N VAL A 6 -16.28 -11.06 6.64
CA VAL A 6 -15.79 -10.03 5.72
C VAL A 6 -14.45 -9.52 6.22
N VAL A 7 -13.44 -9.62 5.36
CA VAL A 7 -12.11 -9.05 5.58
C VAL A 7 -11.97 -7.83 4.69
N LEU A 8 -11.49 -6.73 5.26
CA LEU A 8 -11.33 -5.45 4.57
C LEU A 8 -9.84 -5.08 4.54
N ASP A 9 -9.33 -4.69 3.39
CA ASP A 9 -8.12 -3.86 3.37
C ASP A 9 -8.45 -2.47 3.91
N ILE A 10 -7.44 -1.71 4.30
CA ILE A 10 -7.59 -0.32 4.74
C ILE A 10 -7.40 0.63 3.56
N ASP A 11 -6.27 0.52 2.87
CA ASP A 11 -5.86 1.48 1.86
C ASP A 11 -6.69 1.30 0.59
N GLY A 12 -7.21 2.39 0.04
CA GLY A 12 -8.07 2.34 -1.14
C GLY A 12 -9.41 1.66 -0.91
N VAL A 13 -9.73 1.18 0.30
CA VAL A 13 -11.00 0.53 0.67
C VAL A 13 -11.70 1.32 1.77
N LEU A 14 -11.08 1.47 2.94
CA LEU A 14 -11.65 2.26 4.06
C LEU A 14 -11.26 3.73 3.95
N VAL A 15 -10.03 4.01 3.53
CA VAL A 15 -9.47 5.36 3.40
C VAL A 15 -8.74 5.55 2.07
N ASP A 16 -8.81 6.76 1.53
CA ASP A 16 -8.04 7.16 0.35
C ASP A 16 -6.67 7.71 0.77
N VAL A 17 -5.64 6.95 0.43
CA VAL A 17 -4.23 7.24 0.73
C VAL A 17 -3.46 7.83 -0.44
N ALA A 18 -4.11 8.00 -1.59
CA ALA A 18 -3.42 8.30 -2.84
C ALA A 18 -2.63 9.61 -2.77
N ASP A 19 -3.15 10.61 -2.05
CA ASP A 19 -2.49 11.90 -1.88
C ASP A 19 -1.46 11.91 -0.76
N SER A 20 -1.71 11.22 0.37
CA SER A 20 -0.84 11.23 1.55
C SER A 20 0.53 10.63 1.23
N TYR A 21 0.58 9.43 0.64
CA TYR A 21 1.84 8.79 0.27
C TYR A 21 2.57 9.53 -0.86
N ARG A 22 1.86 10.04 -1.87
CA ARG A 22 2.51 10.81 -2.96
C ARG A 22 3.19 12.06 -2.44
N ARG A 23 2.54 12.79 -1.51
CA ARG A 23 3.13 13.96 -0.87
C ARG A 23 4.35 13.57 -0.04
N ALA A 24 4.24 12.51 0.77
CA ALA A 24 5.36 12.00 1.57
C ALA A 24 6.57 11.63 0.70
N ILE A 25 6.38 10.93 -0.43
CA ILE A 25 7.45 10.58 -1.38
C ILE A 25 8.13 11.85 -1.91
N ILE A 26 7.35 12.76 -2.49
CA ILE A 26 7.88 13.95 -3.18
C ILE A 26 8.63 14.87 -2.21
N GLU A 27 8.01 15.16 -1.06
CA GLU A 27 8.58 16.07 -0.08
C GLU A 27 9.78 15.44 0.63
N SER A 28 9.80 14.12 0.88
CA SER A 28 10.99 13.46 1.44
C SER A 28 12.20 13.56 0.51
N VAL A 29 11.99 13.28 -0.78
CA VAL A 29 13.05 13.41 -1.77
C VAL A 29 13.51 14.87 -1.88
N GLU A 30 12.59 15.84 -1.85
CA GLU A 30 12.94 17.26 -1.85
C GLU A 30 13.80 17.66 -0.65
N GLN A 31 13.38 17.29 0.57
CA GLN A 31 14.07 17.65 1.82
C GLN A 31 15.46 17.01 1.94
N VAL A 32 15.64 15.80 1.42
CA VAL A 32 16.92 15.07 1.54
C VAL A 32 17.86 15.36 0.37
N CYS A 33 17.33 15.50 -0.85
CA CYS A 33 18.15 15.63 -2.07
C CYS A 33 18.25 17.06 -2.63
N ASP A 34 17.59 18.05 -2.01
CA ASP A 34 17.45 19.45 -2.47
C ASP A 34 16.76 19.62 -3.84
N LYS A 35 16.20 18.53 -4.36
CA LYS A 35 15.47 18.43 -5.63
C LYS A 35 14.51 17.26 -5.52
N THR A 36 13.46 17.28 -6.32
CA THR A 36 12.47 16.20 -6.32
C THR A 36 12.01 15.84 -7.72
N ILE A 37 11.14 14.85 -7.79
CA ILE A 37 10.40 14.42 -8.97
C ILE A 37 9.03 15.12 -9.00
N ASP A 38 8.45 15.26 -10.19
CA ASP A 38 7.09 15.78 -10.34
C ASP A 38 6.04 14.76 -9.89
N ARG A 39 4.82 15.21 -9.58
CA ARG A 39 3.74 14.35 -9.09
C ARG A 39 3.42 13.18 -10.03
N ASP A 40 3.42 13.43 -11.33
CA ASP A 40 3.14 12.43 -12.36
C ASP A 40 4.24 11.36 -12.42
N ALA A 41 5.47 11.72 -12.05
CA ALA A 41 6.60 10.79 -12.06
C ALA A 41 6.46 9.69 -10.99
N VAL A 42 5.77 9.98 -9.87
CA VAL A 42 5.46 8.96 -8.85
C VAL A 42 4.66 7.81 -9.46
N GLN A 43 3.72 8.12 -10.37
CA GLN A 43 2.96 7.09 -11.06
C GLN A 43 3.85 6.19 -11.91
N SER A 44 4.83 6.77 -12.61
CA SER A 44 5.78 5.98 -13.42
C SER A 44 6.59 4.99 -12.56
N PHE A 45 6.94 5.35 -11.32
CA PHE A 45 7.57 4.41 -10.40
C PHE A 45 6.60 3.32 -9.93
N LYS A 46 5.34 3.65 -9.62
CA LYS A 46 4.32 2.66 -9.25
C LYS A 46 4.07 1.67 -10.40
N ASP A 47 3.99 2.16 -11.63
CA ASP A 47 3.78 1.36 -12.83
C ASP A 47 4.98 0.45 -13.15
N ALA A 48 6.20 0.88 -12.80
CA ALA A 48 7.39 0.06 -12.95
C ALA A 48 7.37 -1.20 -12.06
N GLY A 49 6.60 -1.15 -10.96
CA GLY A 49 6.36 -2.27 -10.06
C GLY A 49 7.61 -2.75 -9.30
N GLY A 50 7.43 -3.80 -8.49
CA GLY A 50 8.51 -4.47 -7.75
C GLY A 50 9.05 -3.73 -6.53
N PHE A 51 8.45 -2.59 -6.15
CA PHE A 51 8.70 -1.93 -4.86
C PHE A 51 7.77 -2.53 -3.81
N ASN A 52 8.33 -3.00 -2.70
CA ASN A 52 7.56 -3.66 -1.65
C ASN A 52 6.71 -2.67 -0.83
N ASN A 53 7.13 -1.41 -0.78
CA ASN A 53 6.44 -0.33 -0.06
C ASN A 53 6.82 1.05 -0.63
N ASP A 54 6.13 2.10 -0.19
CA ASP A 54 6.41 3.47 -0.63
C ASP A 54 7.78 4.00 -0.12
N TRP A 55 8.42 3.38 0.88
CA TRP A 55 9.80 3.73 1.27
C TRP A 55 10.81 3.28 0.23
N GLU A 56 10.71 2.04 -0.28
CA GLU A 56 11.58 1.56 -1.37
C GLU A 56 11.38 2.39 -2.66
N LEU A 57 10.14 2.80 -2.93
CA LEU A 57 9.85 3.72 -4.03
C LEU A 57 10.50 5.09 -3.80
N THR A 58 10.40 5.65 -2.58
CA THR A 58 11.05 6.90 -2.19
C THR A 58 12.57 6.82 -2.36
N ASP A 59 13.16 5.71 -1.94
CA ASP A 59 14.58 5.38 -2.11
C ASP A 59 14.99 5.38 -3.58
N ALA A 60 14.21 4.74 -4.45
CA ALA A 60 14.46 4.72 -5.90
C ALA A 60 14.27 6.08 -6.57
N ALA A 61 13.29 6.87 -6.13
CA ALA A 61 13.07 8.24 -6.60
C ALA A 61 14.25 9.15 -6.23
N ALA A 62 14.73 9.07 -4.98
CA ALA A 62 15.93 9.78 -4.52
C ALA A 62 17.17 9.34 -5.30
N LEU A 63 17.34 8.03 -5.51
CA LEU A 63 18.42 7.46 -6.30
C LEU A 63 18.44 8.03 -7.72
N TYR A 64 17.27 8.12 -8.38
CA TYR A 64 17.13 8.75 -9.70
C TYR A 64 17.50 10.25 -9.66
N VAL A 65 17.01 11.01 -8.68
CA VAL A 65 17.32 12.45 -8.54
C VAL A 65 18.82 12.69 -8.38
N LEU A 66 19.48 11.91 -7.52
CA LEU A 66 20.92 11.98 -7.31
C LEU A 66 21.69 11.56 -8.56
N ALA A 67 21.26 10.52 -9.26
CA ALA A 67 21.86 10.09 -10.53
C ALA A 67 21.74 11.17 -11.62
N ARG A 68 20.59 11.84 -11.72
CA ARG A 68 20.39 13.00 -12.62
C ARG A 68 21.37 14.13 -12.31
N ARG A 69 21.61 14.42 -11.02
CA ARG A 69 22.58 15.43 -10.57
C ARG A 69 24.01 15.06 -10.96
N GLU A 70 24.36 13.78 -10.94
CA GLU A 70 25.68 13.27 -11.36
C GLU A 70 25.78 12.96 -12.87
N GLY A 71 24.79 13.38 -13.67
CA GLY A 71 24.87 13.41 -15.13
C GLY A 71 24.10 12.31 -15.86
N LEU A 72 23.17 11.62 -15.20
CA LEU A 72 22.27 10.67 -15.85
C LEU A 72 21.38 11.44 -16.85
N LYS A 73 21.37 11.03 -18.11
CA LYS A 73 20.73 11.79 -19.20
C LYS A 73 19.27 11.42 -19.46
N MET A 74 18.85 10.22 -19.07
CA MET A 74 17.48 9.75 -19.27
C MET A 74 16.49 10.50 -18.37
N ASN A 75 15.27 10.70 -18.85
CA ASN A 75 14.17 11.25 -18.05
C ASN A 75 13.58 10.15 -17.14
N VAL A 76 12.58 10.51 -16.34
CA VAL A 76 12.00 9.59 -15.35
C VAL A 76 11.22 8.45 -16.01
N GLU A 77 10.50 8.72 -17.10
CA GLU A 77 9.80 7.70 -17.89
C GLU A 77 10.80 6.65 -18.41
N THR A 78 11.86 7.05 -19.11
CA THR A 78 12.87 6.10 -19.60
C THR A 78 13.61 5.39 -18.46
N PHE A 79 13.78 6.04 -17.31
CA PHE A 79 14.37 5.38 -16.14
C PHE A 79 13.45 4.27 -15.61
N THR A 80 12.18 4.58 -15.38
CA THR A 80 11.17 3.67 -14.82
C THR A 80 10.81 2.54 -15.79
N ASP A 81 10.76 2.80 -17.10
CA ASP A 81 10.64 1.76 -18.12
C ASP A 81 11.75 0.71 -18.01
N ARG A 82 13.00 1.15 -17.80
CA ARG A 82 14.15 0.23 -17.67
C ARG A 82 14.18 -0.48 -16.33
N VAL A 83 13.64 0.14 -15.27
CA VAL A 83 13.40 -0.53 -13.99
C VAL A 83 12.40 -1.66 -14.18
N ALA A 84 11.28 -1.41 -14.87
CA ALA A 84 10.27 -2.42 -15.18
C ALA A 84 10.85 -3.57 -16.03
N GLU A 85 11.63 -3.25 -17.08
CA GLU A 85 12.33 -4.24 -17.91
C GLU A 85 13.34 -5.08 -17.11
N GLY A 86 13.91 -4.51 -16.05
CA GLY A 86 14.84 -5.17 -15.12
C GLY A 86 14.17 -6.01 -14.03
N GLY A 87 12.84 -6.11 -14.02
CA GLY A 87 12.08 -6.86 -13.01
C GLY A 87 11.49 -6.01 -11.88
N GLY A 88 11.60 -4.69 -11.96
CA GLY A 88 11.05 -3.77 -10.98
C GLY A 88 11.91 -3.60 -9.73
N GLY A 89 11.45 -2.73 -8.84
CA GLY A 89 12.02 -2.58 -7.51
C GLY A 89 13.36 -1.86 -7.43
N LEU A 90 13.89 -1.82 -6.22
CA LEU A 90 15.05 -1.00 -5.90
C LEU A 90 16.35 -1.55 -6.52
N ASP A 91 16.45 -2.87 -6.71
CA ASP A 91 17.64 -3.47 -7.32
C ASP A 91 17.74 -3.15 -8.82
N ALA A 92 16.64 -3.23 -9.57
CA ALA A 92 16.62 -2.77 -10.97
C ALA A 92 16.94 -1.28 -11.08
N ALA A 93 16.44 -0.44 -10.15
CA ALA A 93 16.79 0.98 -10.10
C ALA A 93 18.31 1.23 -9.92
N LYS A 94 18.98 0.44 -9.06
CA LYS A 94 20.44 0.49 -8.90
C LYS A 94 21.17 0.05 -10.18
N GLU A 95 20.66 -0.96 -10.88
CA GLU A 95 21.23 -1.41 -12.15
C GLU A 95 21.18 -0.32 -13.22
N VAL A 96 20.06 0.41 -13.35
CA VAL A 96 19.93 1.52 -14.29
C VAL A 96 20.91 2.65 -13.97
N VAL A 97 21.14 2.96 -12.68
CA VAL A 97 22.18 3.92 -12.26
C VAL A 97 23.60 3.44 -12.59
N GLY A 98 23.79 2.13 -12.77
CA GLY A 98 25.04 1.51 -13.23
C GLY A 98 25.55 2.02 -14.58
N ASP A 99 24.71 2.66 -15.38
CA ASP A 99 25.12 3.30 -16.66
C ASP A 99 25.99 4.55 -16.47
N LEU A 100 26.02 5.13 -15.27
CA LEU A 100 26.90 6.26 -14.96
C LEU A 100 28.38 5.84 -14.92
N PRO A 101 29.33 6.77 -15.16
CA PRO A 101 30.74 6.52 -14.86
C PRO A 101 30.96 6.13 -13.39
N ARG A 102 31.91 5.24 -13.11
CA ARG A 102 32.17 4.73 -11.73
C ARG A 102 32.34 5.82 -10.67
N VAL A 103 32.93 6.96 -11.04
CA VAL A 103 33.11 8.10 -10.12
C VAL A 103 31.77 8.76 -9.79
N ALA A 104 30.87 8.90 -10.76
CA ALA A 104 29.52 9.43 -10.56
C ALA A 104 28.69 8.46 -9.71
N GLN A 105 28.74 7.15 -9.99
CA GLN A 105 28.08 6.14 -9.16
C GLN A 105 28.53 6.19 -7.69
N ALA A 106 29.84 6.37 -7.45
CA ALA A 106 30.37 6.47 -6.09
C ALA A 106 29.82 7.70 -5.36
N ARG A 107 29.66 8.84 -6.05
CA ARG A 107 29.06 10.05 -5.48
C ARG A 107 27.57 9.94 -5.22
N VAL A 108 26.83 9.25 -6.11
CA VAL A 108 25.42 8.95 -5.88
C VAL A 108 25.27 8.14 -4.61
N ARG A 109 26.03 7.04 -4.48
CA ARG A 109 25.98 6.18 -3.28
C ARG A 109 26.37 6.91 -1.99
N ASP A 110 27.31 7.84 -2.06
CA ASP A 110 27.74 8.65 -0.90
C ASP A 110 26.67 9.65 -0.44
N GLN A 111 25.82 10.13 -1.36
CA GLN A 111 24.72 11.06 -1.08
C GLN A 111 23.39 10.37 -0.78
N TRP A 112 23.26 9.09 -1.11
CA TRP A 112 22.00 8.36 -1.03
C TRP A 112 21.81 7.79 0.38
N ASP A 113 21.19 8.63 1.22
CA ASP A 113 20.93 8.38 2.64
C ASP A 113 19.50 7.86 2.84
N THR A 114 19.32 6.55 2.73
CA THR A 114 18.01 5.85 2.84
C THR A 114 17.43 5.95 4.24
N ASP A 115 18.28 5.97 5.28
CA ASP A 115 17.84 6.12 6.67
C ASP A 115 17.20 7.51 6.87
N ARG A 116 17.87 8.56 6.40
CA ARG A 116 17.32 9.92 6.46
C ARG A 116 16.07 10.10 5.60
N LEU A 117 15.98 9.42 4.44
CA LEU A 117 14.76 9.40 3.63
C LEU A 117 13.59 8.79 4.40
N ARG A 118 13.80 7.64 5.05
CA ARG A 118 12.78 6.99 5.88
C ARG A 118 12.35 7.86 7.05
N GLU A 119 13.29 8.44 7.80
CA GLU A 119 12.97 9.32 8.92
C GLU A 119 12.16 10.56 8.48
N THR A 120 12.53 11.15 7.34
CA THR A 120 11.85 12.32 6.78
C THR A 120 10.44 11.94 6.29
N PHE A 121 10.31 10.81 5.60
CA PHE A 121 9.02 10.27 5.16
C PHE A 121 8.09 10.08 6.33
N GLN A 122 8.55 9.39 7.38
CA GLN A 122 7.70 9.11 8.53
C GLN A 122 7.31 10.40 9.27
N ALA A 123 8.21 11.37 9.38
CA ALA A 123 7.87 12.65 10.00
C ALA A 123 6.80 13.42 9.23
N LEU A 124 6.85 13.40 7.89
CA LEU A 124 5.83 14.03 7.03
C LEU A 124 4.49 13.29 7.09
N TYR A 125 4.55 11.95 7.06
CA TYR A 125 3.37 11.09 7.02
C TYR A 125 2.62 11.06 8.36
N LEU A 126 3.31 10.74 9.45
CA LEU A 126 2.74 10.64 10.79
C LEU A 126 2.52 12.01 11.43
N GLY A 127 3.37 12.99 11.12
CA GLY A 127 3.37 14.27 11.81
C GLY A 127 4.10 14.22 13.15
N GLU A 128 4.18 15.37 13.81
CA GLU A 128 5.11 15.57 14.93
C GLU A 128 4.83 14.71 16.16
N ASP A 129 3.55 14.55 16.52
CA ASP A 129 3.15 13.85 17.73
C ASP A 129 3.21 12.34 17.55
N LEU A 130 2.62 11.82 16.47
CA LEU A 130 2.64 10.39 16.15
C LEU A 130 4.06 9.89 15.86
N TYR A 131 4.92 10.67 15.22
CA TYR A 131 6.33 10.27 15.02
C TYR A 131 7.03 10.02 16.35
N ARG A 132 6.83 10.89 17.36
CA ARG A 132 7.46 10.71 18.68
C ARG A 132 6.96 9.48 19.40
N GLU A 133 5.68 9.16 19.20
CA GLU A 133 5.05 8.00 19.82
C GLU A 133 5.50 6.70 19.17
N LEU A 134 5.52 6.65 17.83
CA LEU A 134 5.70 5.41 17.07
C LEU A 134 7.15 5.15 16.66
N GLU A 135 7.84 6.13 16.10
CA GLU A 135 9.24 6.00 15.65
C GLU A 135 10.23 6.27 16.79
N GLY A 136 9.80 7.07 17.77
CA GLY A 136 10.62 7.49 18.89
C GLY A 136 11.64 8.56 18.54
N GLY A 137 12.11 9.28 19.57
CA GLY A 137 13.03 10.40 19.37
C GLY A 137 12.33 11.68 18.91
N ALA A 138 13.09 12.60 18.32
CA ALA A 138 12.57 13.87 17.81
C ALA A 138 12.47 13.80 16.29
N PRO A 139 11.35 14.24 15.68
CA PRO A 139 11.22 14.18 14.24
C PRO A 139 12.24 15.10 13.56
N PRO A 140 12.78 14.71 12.39
CA PRO A 140 13.73 15.53 11.63
C PRO A 140 13.14 16.87 11.15
N LEU A 141 11.82 16.99 11.10
CA LEU A 141 11.10 18.22 10.78
C LEU A 141 9.73 18.26 11.50
N SER A 142 9.14 19.46 11.59
CA SER A 142 7.76 19.62 12.06
C SER A 142 6.82 19.55 10.85
N ALA A 143 5.84 18.65 10.92
CA ALA A 143 4.81 18.46 9.91
C ALA A 143 3.48 18.14 10.61
N PRO A 144 2.33 18.51 9.99
CA PRO A 144 1.01 18.24 10.55
C PRO A 144 0.64 16.75 10.51
N GLY A 145 1.27 15.94 9.64
CA GLY A 145 0.95 14.52 9.45
C GLY A 145 -0.11 14.31 8.36
N TYR A 146 0.31 13.79 7.20
CA TYR A 146 -0.63 13.52 6.09
C TYR A 146 -1.60 12.38 6.37
N ILE A 147 -1.29 11.48 7.31
CA ILE A 147 -2.21 10.42 7.75
C ILE A 147 -3.55 10.99 8.26
N HIS A 148 -3.55 12.22 8.77
CA HIS A 148 -4.76 12.89 9.23
C HIS A 148 -5.62 13.47 8.09
N ASP A 149 -5.05 13.65 6.89
CA ASP A 149 -5.71 14.23 5.72
C ASP A 149 -6.39 13.18 4.82
N GLU A 150 -6.21 11.88 5.07
CA GLU A 150 -6.70 10.79 4.21
C GLU A 150 -8.25 10.73 4.21
N PRO A 151 -8.95 10.98 3.10
CA PRO A 151 -10.42 10.92 3.06
C PRO A 151 -10.95 9.53 3.43
N THR A 152 -12.10 9.48 4.11
CA THR A 152 -12.81 8.23 4.36
C THR A 152 -13.58 7.81 3.10
N LEU A 153 -13.46 6.56 2.70
CA LEU A 153 -14.17 5.97 1.56
C LEU A 153 -15.43 5.21 2.00
N VAL A 154 -15.35 4.53 3.15
CA VAL A 154 -16.48 3.79 3.71
C VAL A 154 -17.45 4.71 4.45
N ASP A 155 -18.74 4.49 4.22
CA ASP A 155 -19.80 5.18 4.96
C ASP A 155 -20.07 4.49 6.31
N SER A 156 -20.44 5.29 7.31
CA SER A 156 -20.82 4.76 8.63
C SER A 156 -22.01 3.80 8.58
N GLU A 157 -22.90 3.94 7.58
CA GLU A 157 -24.03 3.03 7.36
C GLU A 157 -23.55 1.65 6.87
N THR A 158 -22.57 1.63 5.97
CA THR A 158 -21.91 0.40 5.50
C THR A 158 -21.20 -0.32 6.64
N ILE A 159 -20.46 0.41 7.48
CA ILE A 159 -19.83 -0.19 8.68
C ILE A 159 -20.87 -0.83 9.59
N ALA A 160 -21.97 -0.12 9.87
CA ALA A 160 -23.02 -0.63 10.73
C ALA A 160 -23.70 -1.88 10.15
N ASP A 161 -23.94 -1.91 8.84
CA ASP A 161 -24.53 -3.08 8.17
C ASP A 161 -23.58 -4.28 8.20
N LEU A 162 -22.31 -4.09 7.84
CA LEU A 162 -21.33 -5.17 7.82
C LEU A 162 -21.12 -5.76 9.22
N THR A 163 -21.00 -4.92 10.25
CA THR A 163 -20.76 -5.38 11.63
C THR A 163 -21.99 -5.97 12.33
N ASP A 164 -23.21 -5.65 11.87
CA ASP A 164 -24.44 -6.31 12.37
C ASP A 164 -24.63 -7.71 11.77
N ARG A 165 -24.13 -7.93 10.54
CA ARG A 165 -24.42 -9.12 9.74
C ARG A 165 -23.29 -10.15 9.74
N PHE A 166 -22.04 -9.72 9.83
CA PHE A 166 -20.87 -10.56 9.58
C PHE A 166 -19.81 -10.41 10.68
N ASP A 167 -18.97 -11.43 10.78
CA ASP A 167 -17.70 -11.30 11.47
C ASP A 167 -16.73 -10.45 10.62
N VAL A 168 -16.29 -9.31 11.16
CA VAL A 168 -15.46 -8.34 10.43
C VAL A 168 -14.01 -8.39 10.91
N ALA A 169 -13.09 -8.48 9.95
CA ALA A 169 -11.64 -8.41 10.17
C ALA A 169 -10.96 -7.45 9.19
N VAL A 170 -9.69 -7.16 9.48
CA VAL A 170 -8.84 -6.30 8.64
C VAL A 170 -7.59 -7.06 8.24
N LEU A 171 -7.20 -6.95 6.98
CA LEU A 171 -5.93 -7.47 6.45
C LEU A 171 -5.25 -6.39 5.64
N THR A 172 -4.22 -5.78 6.23
CA THR A 172 -3.59 -4.56 5.69
C THR A 172 -2.07 -4.64 5.65
N GLY A 173 -1.48 -3.87 4.73
CA GLY A 173 -0.04 -3.61 4.70
C GLY A 173 0.40 -2.51 5.67
N ARG A 174 -0.51 -1.87 6.42
CA ARG A 174 -0.14 -0.90 7.44
C ARG A 174 0.50 -1.57 8.66
N PRO A 175 1.45 -0.90 9.34
CA PRO A 175 1.79 -1.22 10.72
C PRO A 175 0.56 -1.10 11.64
N ALA A 176 0.53 -1.85 12.73
CA ALA A 176 -0.61 -1.94 13.64
C ALA A 176 -1.06 -0.59 14.19
N ALA A 177 -0.11 0.30 14.51
CA ALA A 177 -0.43 1.64 14.98
C ALA A 177 -1.08 2.53 13.90
N GLU A 178 -0.60 2.44 12.65
CA GLU A 178 -1.18 3.19 11.53
C GLU A 178 -2.56 2.63 11.13
N ALA A 179 -2.75 1.32 11.27
CA ALA A 179 -4.03 0.66 11.09
C ALA A 179 -5.06 1.12 12.14
N GLU A 180 -4.69 1.19 13.42
CA GLU A 180 -5.55 1.72 14.49
C GLU A 180 -6.03 3.14 14.16
N ILE A 181 -5.13 4.03 13.76
CA ILE A 181 -5.48 5.41 13.40
C ILE A 181 -6.51 5.45 12.27
N ALA A 182 -6.34 4.61 11.24
CA ALA A 182 -7.31 4.55 10.14
C ALA A 182 -8.68 4.02 10.61
N LEU A 183 -8.69 2.98 11.44
CA LEU A 183 -9.89 2.37 12.00
C LEU A 183 -10.67 3.34 12.91
N GLU A 184 -9.98 4.07 13.78
CA GLU A 184 -10.57 5.12 14.61
C GLU A 184 -11.21 6.23 13.76
N ARG A 185 -10.57 6.61 12.65
CA ARG A 185 -11.07 7.68 11.75
C ARG A 185 -12.33 7.29 11.01
N VAL A 186 -12.45 6.03 10.57
CA VAL A 186 -13.67 5.54 9.92
C VAL A 186 -14.74 5.09 10.93
N GLY A 187 -14.37 4.92 12.21
CA GLY A 187 -15.29 4.47 13.26
C GLY A 187 -15.58 2.97 13.21
N LEU A 188 -14.64 2.16 12.72
CA LEU A 188 -14.73 0.70 12.64
C LEU A 188 -13.95 0.08 13.81
N ASP A 189 -14.66 -0.50 14.78
CA ASP A 189 -14.05 -1.20 15.92
C ASP A 189 -13.84 -2.68 15.60
N VAL A 190 -12.58 -3.08 15.45
CA VAL A 190 -12.17 -4.48 15.19
C VAL A 190 -11.26 -4.93 16.33
N PRO A 191 -11.48 -6.08 16.99
CA PRO A 191 -10.55 -6.59 17.99
C PRO A 191 -9.15 -6.81 17.44
N GLU A 192 -8.08 -6.62 18.24
CA GLU A 192 -6.68 -6.86 17.82
C GLU A 192 -6.49 -8.26 17.20
N ASP A 193 -7.09 -9.30 17.80
CA ASP A 193 -7.02 -10.68 17.30
C ASP A 193 -7.73 -10.87 15.94
N HIS A 194 -8.47 -9.88 15.43
CA HIS A 194 -9.13 -9.90 14.11
C HIS A 194 -8.47 -8.92 13.12
N ARG A 195 -7.30 -8.39 13.47
CA ARG A 195 -6.49 -7.55 12.59
C ARG A 195 -5.25 -8.34 12.20
N PHE A 196 -4.91 -8.28 10.92
CA PHE A 196 -3.65 -8.79 10.40
C PHE A 196 -2.94 -7.63 9.71
N THR A 197 -1.78 -7.26 10.24
CA THR A 197 -1.03 -6.06 9.88
C THR A 197 0.36 -6.45 9.37
N MET A 198 1.14 -5.48 8.90
CA MET A 198 2.51 -5.76 8.46
C MET A 198 3.38 -6.31 9.58
N ASP A 199 3.06 -6.01 10.85
CA ASP A 199 3.83 -6.47 12.00
C ASP A 199 3.65 -7.97 12.31
N ASP A 200 2.60 -8.61 11.77
CA ASP A 200 2.19 -9.96 12.14
C ASP A 200 2.86 -11.07 11.31
N TRP A 201 3.52 -10.73 10.20
CA TRP A 201 4.11 -11.70 9.27
C TRP A 201 5.27 -11.16 8.42
N GLU A 202 6.11 -12.07 7.94
CA GLU A 202 7.23 -11.73 7.06
C GLU A 202 6.84 -11.82 5.57
N GLU A 203 5.85 -12.64 5.23
CA GLU A 203 5.52 -12.97 3.85
C GLU A 203 4.74 -11.87 3.12
N GLY A 204 3.79 -11.21 3.80
CA GLY A 204 2.95 -10.18 3.18
C GLY A 204 1.91 -10.72 2.19
N LYS A 205 1.05 -9.83 1.70
CA LYS A 205 0.19 -10.12 0.53
C LYS A 205 1.11 -10.37 -0.68
N PRO A 206 0.85 -11.36 -1.56
CA PRO A 206 -0.37 -12.14 -1.69
C PRO A 206 -0.37 -13.51 -0.96
N HIS A 207 0.45 -13.69 0.08
CA HIS A 207 0.52 -14.97 0.79
C HIS A 207 -0.82 -15.29 1.50
N PRO A 208 -1.36 -16.52 1.42
CA PRO A 208 -2.72 -16.82 1.88
C PRO A 208 -2.88 -16.89 3.41
N ARG A 209 -1.78 -17.13 4.13
CA ARG A 209 -1.75 -17.42 5.57
C ARG A 209 -2.63 -16.50 6.41
N ALA A 210 -2.52 -15.18 6.24
CA ALA A 210 -3.28 -14.23 7.05
C ALA A 210 -4.79 -14.43 6.90
N LEU A 211 -5.26 -14.65 5.67
CA LEU A 211 -6.68 -14.84 5.39
C LEU A 211 -7.18 -16.20 5.90
N VAL A 212 -6.35 -17.24 5.80
CA VAL A 212 -6.65 -18.57 6.37
C VAL A 212 -6.76 -18.49 7.89
N GLU A 213 -5.80 -17.86 8.56
CA GLU A 213 -5.82 -17.69 10.02
C GLU A 213 -7.05 -16.90 10.49
N LEU A 214 -7.42 -15.82 9.80
CA LEU A 214 -8.63 -15.06 10.11
C LEU A 214 -9.89 -15.91 9.96
N ALA A 215 -10.00 -16.70 8.89
CA ALA A 215 -11.12 -17.60 8.68
C ALA A 215 -11.23 -18.66 9.79
N GLU A 216 -10.10 -19.19 10.28
CA GLU A 216 -10.06 -20.12 11.41
C GLU A 216 -10.48 -19.46 12.72
N ARG A 217 -10.06 -18.23 12.98
CA ARG A 217 -10.42 -17.47 14.20
C ARG A 217 -11.93 -17.25 14.30
N PHE A 218 -12.60 -17.01 13.17
CA PHE A 218 -14.05 -16.86 13.10
C PHE A 218 -14.83 -18.18 13.01
N ASP A 219 -14.16 -19.32 12.81
CA ASP A 219 -14.83 -20.56 12.39
C ASP A 219 -15.71 -20.36 11.13
N ALA A 220 -15.27 -19.48 10.23
CA ALA A 220 -16.00 -19.13 9.02
C ALA A 220 -15.83 -20.22 7.94
N GLU A 221 -16.91 -20.56 7.23
CA GLU A 221 -16.86 -21.46 6.07
C GLU A 221 -16.61 -20.68 4.76
N ARG A 222 -17.06 -19.43 4.71
CA ARG A 222 -17.04 -18.57 3.52
C ARG A 222 -16.59 -17.17 3.91
N VAL A 223 -15.48 -16.71 3.31
CA VAL A 223 -14.88 -15.41 3.61
C VAL A 223 -14.85 -14.55 2.36
N ALA A 224 -15.31 -13.30 2.45
CA ALA A 224 -15.08 -12.29 1.42
C ALA A 224 -13.89 -11.42 1.82
N PHE A 225 -12.91 -11.23 0.93
CA PHE A 225 -11.83 -10.26 1.11
C PHE A 225 -11.94 -9.15 0.06
N ALA A 226 -12.16 -7.92 0.53
CA ALA A 226 -12.25 -6.73 -0.30
C ALA A 226 -10.97 -5.90 -0.23
N GLY A 227 -10.34 -5.66 -1.38
CA GLY A 227 -9.08 -4.92 -1.50
C GLY A 227 -8.97 -4.10 -2.79
N ASP A 228 -8.10 -3.08 -2.79
CA ASP A 228 -7.87 -2.18 -3.94
C ASP A 228 -6.66 -2.58 -4.80
N THR A 229 -5.95 -3.67 -4.42
CA THR A 229 -4.79 -4.16 -5.15
C THR A 229 -5.03 -5.54 -5.77
N LEU A 230 -4.24 -5.86 -6.80
CA LEU A 230 -4.23 -7.22 -7.37
C LEU A 230 -3.77 -8.26 -6.35
N ASP A 231 -2.93 -7.88 -5.39
CA ASP A 231 -2.40 -8.80 -4.40
C ASP A 231 -3.45 -9.17 -3.35
N ASP A 232 -4.45 -8.33 -3.09
CA ASP A 232 -5.60 -8.69 -2.25
C ASP A 232 -6.42 -9.82 -2.87
N VAL A 233 -6.79 -9.66 -4.14
CA VAL A 233 -7.53 -10.69 -4.87
C VAL A 233 -6.71 -11.97 -5.02
N ARG A 234 -5.40 -11.85 -5.25
CA ARG A 234 -4.50 -13.02 -5.27
C ARG A 234 -4.38 -13.68 -3.90
N THR A 235 -4.41 -12.93 -2.81
CA THR A 235 -4.42 -13.48 -1.44
C THR A 235 -5.64 -14.38 -1.25
N ALA A 236 -6.83 -13.90 -1.64
CA ALA A 236 -8.05 -14.69 -1.58
C ALA A 236 -7.99 -15.94 -2.46
N ARG A 237 -7.50 -15.82 -3.70
CA ARG A 237 -7.32 -16.95 -4.62
C ARG A 237 -6.34 -17.99 -4.09
N ASN A 238 -5.20 -17.56 -3.57
CA ASN A 238 -4.21 -18.44 -2.98
C ASN A 238 -4.78 -19.16 -1.75
N ALA A 239 -5.63 -18.50 -0.97
CA ALA A 239 -6.28 -19.11 0.19
C ALA A 239 -7.31 -20.17 -0.23
N ASP A 240 -8.11 -19.90 -1.27
CA ASP A 240 -9.04 -20.86 -1.87
C ASP A 240 -8.34 -22.09 -2.46
N ASP A 241 -7.16 -21.89 -3.06
CA ASP A 241 -6.34 -22.98 -3.60
C ASP A 241 -5.67 -23.82 -2.49
N GLU A 242 -5.34 -23.22 -1.34
CA GLU A 242 -4.61 -23.87 -0.23
C GLU A 242 -5.52 -24.52 0.80
N ASP A 243 -6.60 -23.86 1.23
CA ASP A 243 -7.56 -24.37 2.21
C ASP A 243 -8.82 -24.93 1.54
N ALA A 244 -8.77 -26.23 1.24
CA ALA A 244 -9.88 -26.97 0.65
C ALA A 244 -11.12 -27.15 1.56
N THR A 245 -11.08 -26.67 2.80
CA THR A 245 -12.20 -26.80 3.76
C THR A 245 -13.13 -25.59 3.77
N ARG A 246 -12.69 -24.46 3.22
CA ARG A 246 -13.41 -23.18 3.21
C ARG A 246 -13.49 -22.63 1.78
N VAL A 247 -14.20 -21.52 1.61
CA VAL A 247 -14.29 -20.79 0.34
C VAL A 247 -13.88 -19.35 0.57
N TYR A 248 -13.02 -18.83 -0.31
CA TYR A 248 -12.52 -17.46 -0.23
C TYR A 248 -12.90 -16.70 -1.49
N TYR A 249 -13.64 -15.61 -1.32
CA TYR A 249 -14.04 -14.71 -2.40
C TYR A 249 -13.11 -13.50 -2.45
N GLY A 250 -12.44 -13.30 -3.58
CA GLY A 250 -11.65 -12.09 -3.83
C GLY A 250 -12.49 -11.00 -4.50
N ILE A 251 -12.64 -9.86 -3.82
CA ILE A 251 -13.42 -8.71 -4.31
C ILE A 251 -12.47 -7.55 -4.59
N GLY A 252 -12.40 -7.12 -5.85
CA GLY A 252 -11.65 -5.93 -6.23
C GLY A 252 -12.49 -4.66 -6.06
N VAL A 253 -11.93 -3.66 -5.37
CA VAL A 253 -12.55 -2.33 -5.18
C VAL A 253 -11.86 -1.32 -6.10
N LEU A 254 -12.63 -0.45 -6.75
CA LEU A 254 -12.13 0.49 -7.77
C LEU A 254 -11.84 1.91 -7.25
N THR A 255 -11.77 2.09 -5.93
CA THR A 255 -11.50 3.39 -5.28
C THR A 255 -10.02 3.71 -5.11
N GLY A 256 -9.14 2.71 -5.19
CA GLY A 256 -7.70 2.88 -4.98
C GLY A 256 -6.86 2.95 -6.25
N GLY A 257 -5.75 2.19 -6.29
CA GLY A 257 -4.78 2.27 -7.39
C GLY A 257 -5.32 1.81 -8.76
N LEU A 258 -6.33 0.94 -8.75
CA LEU A 258 -7.00 0.42 -9.94
C LEU A 258 -8.41 0.99 -10.06
N THR A 259 -8.68 1.71 -11.16
CA THR A 259 -9.97 2.41 -11.36
C THR A 259 -10.57 2.10 -12.73
N GLY A 260 -11.89 2.30 -12.85
CA GLY A 260 -12.63 2.24 -14.11
C GLY A 260 -12.49 0.93 -14.89
N ASP A 261 -12.70 1.01 -16.21
CA ASP A 261 -12.74 -0.16 -17.10
C ASP A 261 -11.42 -0.94 -17.16
N GLU A 262 -10.28 -0.27 -16.94
CA GLU A 262 -8.97 -0.92 -16.93
C GLU A 262 -8.76 -1.70 -15.63
N GLY A 263 -9.04 -1.10 -14.47
CA GLY A 263 -8.99 -1.79 -13.18
C GLY A 263 -9.89 -3.01 -13.18
N ARG A 264 -11.14 -2.86 -13.64
CA ARG A 264 -12.10 -3.97 -13.75
C ARG A 264 -11.59 -5.12 -14.61
N ARG A 265 -10.94 -4.81 -15.73
CA ARG A 265 -10.31 -5.83 -16.60
C ARG A 265 -9.17 -6.56 -15.87
N LYS A 266 -8.25 -5.82 -15.24
CA LYS A 266 -7.11 -6.41 -14.51
C LYS A 266 -7.58 -7.34 -13.40
N TYR A 267 -8.57 -6.94 -12.59
CA TYR A 267 -9.15 -7.80 -11.56
C TYR A 267 -9.81 -9.06 -12.15
N THR A 268 -10.61 -8.91 -13.20
CA THR A 268 -11.27 -10.04 -13.85
C THR A 268 -10.25 -11.04 -14.41
N GLU A 269 -9.14 -10.56 -14.99
CA GLU A 269 -8.08 -11.39 -15.57
C GLU A 269 -7.34 -12.24 -14.52
N ILE A 270 -7.20 -11.75 -13.29
CA ILE A 270 -6.59 -12.50 -12.18
C ILE A 270 -7.60 -13.32 -11.38
N GLY A 271 -8.87 -13.32 -11.79
CA GLY A 271 -9.93 -14.10 -11.16
C GLY A 271 -10.58 -13.41 -9.96
N ALA A 272 -10.83 -12.11 -9.94
CA ALA A 272 -11.74 -11.57 -8.93
C ALA A 272 -13.14 -12.20 -9.07
N ASP A 273 -13.75 -12.59 -7.95
CA ASP A 273 -15.11 -13.15 -7.92
C ASP A 273 -16.18 -12.05 -8.08
N ALA A 274 -15.83 -10.83 -7.67
CA ALA A 274 -16.59 -9.62 -7.95
C ALA A 274 -15.66 -8.41 -8.08
N VAL A 275 -16.15 -7.37 -8.76
CA VAL A 275 -15.49 -6.05 -8.82
C VAL A 275 -16.54 -4.99 -8.59
N ILE A 276 -16.34 -4.16 -7.57
CA ILE A 276 -17.26 -3.09 -7.16
C ILE A 276 -16.64 -1.71 -7.41
N GLU A 277 -17.48 -0.69 -7.61
CA GLU A 277 -16.98 0.67 -7.83
C GLU A 277 -16.45 1.27 -6.53
N ASP A 278 -17.13 0.96 -5.42
CA ASP A 278 -16.86 1.51 -4.11
C ASP A 278 -17.14 0.45 -3.01
N VAL A 279 -16.44 0.54 -1.87
CA VAL A 279 -16.62 -0.38 -0.72
C VAL A 279 -18.06 -0.42 -0.21
N ASN A 280 -18.80 0.67 -0.37
CA ASN A 280 -20.20 0.77 0.05
C ASN A 280 -21.14 -0.15 -0.74
N ASP A 281 -20.73 -0.60 -1.94
CA ASP A 281 -21.47 -1.58 -2.74
C ASP A 281 -21.39 -3.01 -2.16
N LEU A 282 -20.54 -3.26 -1.14
CA LEU A 282 -20.45 -4.57 -0.48
C LEU A 282 -21.79 -4.98 0.14
N VAL A 283 -22.57 -4.04 0.67
CA VAL A 283 -23.86 -4.31 1.31
C VAL A 283 -24.81 -5.04 0.34
N GLU A 284 -24.93 -4.54 -0.89
CA GLU A 284 -25.77 -5.12 -1.95
C GLU A 284 -25.15 -6.42 -2.48
N LEU A 285 -23.84 -6.46 -2.67
CA LEU A 285 -23.15 -7.66 -3.17
C LEU A 285 -23.30 -8.86 -2.23
N LEU A 286 -23.34 -8.62 -0.92
CA LEU A 286 -23.39 -9.64 0.14
C LEU A 286 -24.82 -9.96 0.62
N GLU A 287 -25.86 -9.37 0.02
CA GLU A 287 -27.23 -9.90 0.12
C GLU A 287 -27.34 -11.33 -0.47
#